data_AF-A0A067F4W3-F1
#
_entry.id   AF-A0A067F4W3-F1
#
_cell.length_a   1.000
_cell.length_b   1.000
_cell.length_c   1.000
_cell.angle_alpha   90.00
_cell.angle_beta   90.00
_cell.angle_gamma   90.00
#
_symmetry.space_group_name_H-M   'P 1'
#
loop_
_entity.id
_entity.type
_entity.pdbx_description
1 polymer ?
#
loop_
_entity_poly.entity_id
_entity_poly.type
_entity_poly.pdbx_seq_one_letter_code
_entity_poly.pdbx_strand_id
1 'polypeptide(L)'
;MELKGKKEQAFFSSLILLIIHLCPSCSELEKVKNNTSFTADEVHVGVILDMRSWSGKISNSCISMAIADFYALNTHYKTRLVLHSRDSQGIG
;
A
#
# COMPACT_ATOMS: atom_id res chain seq x y z
N MET A 1 -7.36 -28.90 -28.54
CA MET A 1 -6.27 -28.80 -27.56
C MET A 1 -6.70 -27.78 -26.53
N GLU A 2 -7.41 -28.20 -25.49
CA GLU A 2 -8.05 -27.31 -24.52
C GLU A 2 -7.91 -27.96 -23.13
N LEU A 3 -7.88 -27.15 -22.07
CA LEU A 3 -7.70 -27.52 -20.64
C LEU A 3 -6.25 -27.44 -20.10
N LYS A 4 -5.53 -26.35 -20.38
CA LYS A 4 -4.35 -25.94 -19.61
C LYS A 4 -4.63 -24.60 -18.91
N GLY A 5 -5.25 -24.63 -17.73
CA GLY A 5 -5.45 -23.39 -16.95
C GLY A 5 -6.17 -23.53 -15.61
N LYS A 6 -7.03 -24.55 -15.45
CA LYS A 6 -7.92 -24.65 -14.27
C LYS A 6 -7.20 -24.88 -12.93
N LYS A 7 -6.04 -25.55 -12.96
CA LYS A 7 -5.22 -25.84 -11.77
C LYS A 7 -4.46 -24.60 -11.30
N GLU A 8 -3.77 -23.93 -12.21
CA GLU A 8 -3.06 -22.66 -11.98
C GLU A 8 -4.03 -21.60 -11.43
N GLN A 9 -5.21 -21.46 -12.03
CA GLN A 9 -6.24 -20.51 -11.61
C GLN A 9 -6.72 -20.75 -10.16
N ALA A 10 -6.85 -22.02 -9.76
CA ALA A 10 -7.23 -22.37 -8.39
C ALA A 10 -6.11 -22.04 -7.38
N PHE A 11 -4.84 -22.19 -7.75
CA PHE A 11 -3.71 -21.79 -6.90
C PHE A 11 -3.68 -20.28 -6.67
N PHE A 12 -3.79 -19.47 -7.72
CA PHE A 12 -3.81 -18.01 -7.58
C PHE A 12 -5.02 -17.55 -6.78
N SER A 13 -6.19 -18.15 -7.00
CA SER A 13 -7.40 -17.87 -6.22
C SER A 13 -7.20 -18.18 -4.73
N SER A 14 -6.66 -19.36 -4.42
CA SER A 14 -6.37 -19.75 -3.04
C SER A 14 -5.30 -18.88 -2.38
N LEU A 15 -4.29 -18.43 -3.14
CA LEU A 15 -3.25 -17.54 -2.64
C LEU A 15 -3.79 -16.14 -2.35
N ILE A 16 -4.66 -15.61 -3.23
CA ILE A 16 -5.35 -14.35 -3.02
C ILE A 16 -6.25 -14.43 -1.77
N LEU A 17 -7.01 -15.52 -1.62
CA LEU A 17 -7.82 -15.76 -0.42
C LEU A 17 -6.96 -15.88 0.84
N LEU A 18 -5.80 -16.55 0.77
CA LEU A 18 -4.86 -16.65 1.88
C LEU A 18 -4.29 -15.28 2.26
N ILE A 19 -3.95 -14.43 1.29
CA ILE A 19 -3.49 -13.05 1.52
C ILE A 19 -4.59 -12.19 2.15
N ILE A 20 -5.86 -12.37 1.75
CA ILE A 20 -7.01 -11.69 2.35
C ILE A 20 -7.25 -12.16 3.79
N HIS A 21 -7.09 -13.45 4.09
CA HIS A 21 -7.23 -14.01 5.44
C HIS A 21 -6.02 -13.74 6.36
N LEU A 22 -4.83 -13.49 5.78
CA LEU A 22 -3.62 -13.04 6.49
C LEU A 22 -3.61 -11.53 6.73
N CYS A 23 -4.57 -10.79 6.18
CA CYS A 23 -4.88 -9.46 6.66
C CYS A 23 -5.74 -9.66 7.92
N PRO A 24 -5.20 -9.60 9.15
CA PRO A 24 -6.07 -9.16 10.22
C PRO A 24 -6.52 -7.80 9.74
N SER A 25 -7.81 -7.61 9.45
CA SER A 25 -8.38 -6.28 9.21
C SER A 25 -7.67 -5.36 10.17
N CYS A 26 -6.85 -4.43 9.67
CA CYS A 26 -6.20 -3.45 10.51
C CYS A 26 -7.34 -2.62 11.08
N SER A 27 -7.89 -3.13 12.17
CA SER A 27 -8.85 -2.48 13.03
C SER A 27 -8.23 -1.14 13.36
N GLU A 28 -8.99 -0.11 12.98
CA GLU A 28 -8.84 1.28 13.35
C GLU A 28 -7.97 1.41 14.61
N LEU A 29 -6.72 1.84 14.42
CA LEU A 29 -5.89 2.23 15.54
C LEU A 29 -6.59 3.46 16.13
N GLU A 30 -7.20 3.31 17.30
CA GLU A 30 -7.74 4.42 18.06
C GLU A 30 -6.68 5.52 18.12
N LYS A 31 -6.94 6.62 17.41
CA LYS A 31 -6.07 7.78 17.42
C LYS A 31 -6.28 8.49 18.75
N VAL A 32 -5.58 8.03 19.79
CA VAL A 32 -5.40 8.81 21.00
C VAL A 32 -4.61 10.06 20.60
N LYS A 33 -5.32 11.15 20.35
CA LYS A 33 -4.75 12.46 20.05
C LYS A 33 -4.15 13.02 21.34
N ASN A 34 -2.88 12.72 21.59
CA ASN A 34 -2.09 13.51 22.52
C ASN A 34 -1.70 14.82 21.82
N ASN A 35 -2.05 15.94 22.44
CA ASN A 35 -1.76 17.28 21.92
C ASN A 35 -0.29 17.63 22.19
N THR A 36 0.64 16.85 21.65
CA THR A 36 2.05 17.23 21.56
C THR A 36 2.32 17.54 20.11
N SER A 37 2.21 18.82 19.78
CA SER A 37 2.59 19.38 18.48
C SER A 37 4.11 19.32 18.32
N PHE A 38 4.64 18.13 18.09
CA PHE A 38 5.92 18.01 17.41
C PHE A 38 5.62 18.27 15.94
N THR A 39 6.09 19.41 15.42
CA THR A 39 6.17 19.65 13.99
C THR A 39 7.04 18.56 13.41
N ALA A 40 6.43 17.53 12.85
CA ALA A 40 7.16 16.54 12.09
C ALA A 40 7.80 17.25 10.90
N ASP A 41 9.10 17.03 10.69
CA ASP A 41 9.76 17.53 9.49
C ASP A 41 9.20 16.75 8.29
N GLU A 42 8.30 17.39 7.55
CA GLU A 42 7.64 16.76 6.41
C GLU A 42 8.57 16.76 5.20
N VAL A 43 8.68 15.61 4.56
CA VAL A 43 9.40 15.43 3.30
C VAL A 43 8.39 15.08 2.24
N HIS A 44 8.16 16.01 1.32
CA HIS A 44 7.23 15.82 0.21
C HIS A 44 7.86 15.01 -0.92
N VAL A 45 7.18 13.95 -1.34
CA VAL A 45 7.65 13.04 -2.38
C VAL A 45 6.59 12.93 -3.47
N GLY A 46 6.96 13.28 -4.70
CA GLY A 46 6.11 13.07 -5.88
C GLY A 46 6.18 11.63 -6.35
N VAL A 47 5.03 11.01 -6.61
CA VAL A 47 4.91 9.65 -7.17
C VAL A 47 4.07 9.73 -8.44
N ILE A 48 4.63 9.30 -9.57
CA ILE A 48 3.92 9.28 -10.85
C ILE A 48 3.81 7.83 -11.29
N LEU A 49 2.59 7.32 -11.39
CA LEU A 49 2.29 5.94 -11.77
C LEU A 49 1.15 5.94 -12.76
N ASP A 50 1.08 4.93 -13.63
CA ASP A 50 -0.12 4.69 -14.43
C ASP A 50 -1.20 4.07 -13.54
N MET A 51 -2.10 4.90 -13.02
CA MET A 51 -3.14 4.46 -12.09
C MET A 51 -4.27 3.70 -12.78
N ARG A 52 -4.25 3.60 -14.12
CA ARG A 52 -5.19 2.78 -14.90
C ARG A 52 -4.71 1.34 -15.00
N SER A 53 -3.41 1.11 -14.99
CA SER A 53 -2.83 -0.24 -14.97
C SER A 53 -2.95 -0.93 -13.61
N TRP A 54 -2.99 -2.26 -13.63
CA TRP A 54 -2.91 -3.08 -12.41
C TRP A 54 -1.58 -2.88 -11.68
N SER A 55 -0.48 -2.82 -12.42
CA SER A 55 0.86 -2.59 -11.87
C SER A 55 0.92 -1.26 -11.13
N GLY A 56 0.42 -0.16 -11.69
CA GLY A 56 0.43 1.13 -11.01
C GLY A 56 -0.43 1.17 -9.75
N LYS A 57 -1.61 0.53 -9.76
CA LYS A 57 -2.45 0.40 -8.56
C LYS A 57 -1.74 -0.41 -7.46
N ILE A 58 -1.16 -1.56 -7.82
CA ILE A 58 -0.42 -2.41 -6.88
C ILE A 58 0.78 -1.64 -6.32
N SER A 59 1.58 -1.00 -7.17
CA SER A 59 2.73 -0.20 -6.73
C SER A 59 2.31 0.92 -5.77
N ASN A 60 1.23 1.66 -6.06
CA ASN A 60 0.74 2.70 -5.17
C ASN A 60 0.34 2.15 -3.78
N SER A 61 -0.36 1.00 -3.74
CA SER A 61 -0.71 0.33 -2.48
C SER A 61 0.53 -0.16 -1.73
N CYS A 62 1.50 -0.78 -2.41
CA CYS A 62 2.74 -1.25 -1.79
C CYS A 62 3.55 -0.11 -1.20
N ILE A 63 3.66 1.03 -1.89
CA ILE A 63 4.37 2.20 -1.37
C ILE A 63 3.67 2.72 -0.10
N SER A 64 2.34 2.85 -0.12
CA SER A 64 1.58 3.30 1.06
C SER A 64 1.74 2.35 2.25
N MET A 65 1.73 1.04 2.00
CA MET A 65 1.91 0.01 3.03
C MET A 65 3.32 0.03 3.61
N ALA A 66 4.35 0.08 2.76
CA ALA A 66 5.75 0.12 3.21
C ALA A 66 6.03 1.35 4.10
N ILE A 67 5.41 2.50 3.81
CA ILE A 67 5.53 3.70 4.65
C ILE A 67 4.84 3.49 6.01
N ALA A 68 3.64 2.92 6.02
CA ALA A 68 2.92 2.61 7.26
C ALA A 68 3.73 1.64 8.13
N ASP A 69 4.22 0.55 7.55
CA ASP A 69 5.04 -0.46 8.23
C ASP A 69 6.35 0.14 8.76
N PHE A 70 7.03 0.97 7.94
CA PHE A 70 8.25 1.65 8.36
C PHE A 70 8.01 2.50 9.61
N TYR A 71 6.94 3.28 9.66
CA TYR A 71 6.65 4.14 10.82
C TYR A 71 6.06 3.39 12.01
N ALA A 72 5.40 2.25 11.80
CA ALA A 72 4.98 1.36 12.88
C ALA A 72 6.18 0.74 13.59
N LEU A 73 7.22 0.35 12.85
CA LEU A 73 8.46 -0.22 13.39
C LEU A 73 9.43 0.85 13.91
N ASN A 74 9.35 2.08 13.40
CA ASN A 74 10.27 3.18 13.73
C ASN A 74 9.52 4.37 14.36
N THR A 75 8.80 4.14 15.46
CA THR A 75 7.92 5.14 16.10
C THR A 75 8.63 6.41 16.55
N HIS A 76 9.94 6.34 16.81
CA HIS A 76 10.77 7.48 17.23
C HIS A 76 11.22 8.39 16.07
N TYR A 77 11.08 7.97 14.81
CA TYR A 77 11.38 8.81 13.66
C TYR A 77 10.36 9.94 13.55
N LYS A 78 10.87 11.18 13.57
CA LYS A 78 10.03 12.39 13.53
C LYS A 78 9.77 12.90 12.11
N THR A 79 10.66 12.60 11.17
CA THR A 79 10.49 12.96 9.76
C THR A 79 9.33 12.16 9.15
N ARG A 80 8.39 12.84 8.48
CA ARG A 80 7.20 12.20 7.89
C ARG A 80 7.19 12.37 6.37
N LEU A 81 7.16 11.26 5.65
CA LEU A 81 6.97 11.27 4.20
C LEU A 81 5.52 11.64 3.86
N VAL A 82 5.35 12.62 3.00
CA VAL A 82 4.05 13.02 2.44
C VAL A 82 4.06 12.74 0.95
N LEU A 83 3.28 11.73 0.54
CA LEU A 83 3.19 11.32 -0.86
C LEU A 83 2.22 12.18 -1.64
N HIS A 84 2.66 12.63 -2.81
CA HIS A 84 1.84 13.28 -3.82
C HIS A 84 1.77 12.40 -5.05
N SER A 85 0.78 11.50 -5.08
CA SER A 85 0.56 10.61 -6.21
C SER A 85 -0.16 11.33 -7.36
N ARG A 86 0.32 11.13 -8.59
CA ARG A 86 -0.32 11.60 -9.83
C ARG A 86 -0.44 10.46 -10.82
N ASP A 87 -1.58 10.40 -11.50
CA ASP A 87 -1.79 9.48 -12.61
C ASP A 87 -1.01 9.95 -13.84
N SER A 88 -0.18 9.08 -14.40
CA SER A 88 0.53 9.34 -15.66
C SER A 88 -0.42 9.31 -16.87
N GLN A 89 -1.65 8.82 -16.70
CA GLN A 89 -2.64 8.64 -17.76
C GLN A 89 -2.11 7.75 -18.87
N GLY A 90 -1.41 6.67 -18.53
CA GLY A 90 -0.77 5.74 -19.47
C GLY A 90 -1.61 5.47 -20.71
N ILE A 91 -0.94 5.27 -21.84
CA ILE A 91 -1.60 4.85 -23.08
C ILE A 91 -1.94 3.37 -22.89
N GLY A 92 -3.19 3.10 -22.54
CA GLY A 92 -3.72 1.74 -22.41
C GLY A 92 -3.67 0.95 -23.71
#